data_AF-A0AAV1WZZ7-F1
#
_entry.id   AF-A0AAV1WZZ7-F1
#
_cell.length_a   1.000
_cell.length_b   1.000
_cell.length_c   1.000
_cell.angle_alpha   90.00
_cell.angle_beta   90.00
_cell.angle_gamma   90.00
#
_symmetry.space_group_name_H-M   'P 1'
#
loop_
_entity.id
_entity.type
_entity.pdbx_description
1 polymer ?
#
loop_
_entity_poly.entity_id
_entity_poly.type
_entity_poly.pdbx_seq_one_letter_code
_entity_poly.pdbx_strand_id
1 'polypeptide(L)' 'MAHRRGNNAIIVVMLLFCMLVFHFEITHATTYDVGGAAGWNINVSNWTSGKTFKSGDILG' A
#
# COMPACT_ATOMS: atom_id res chain seq x y z
N MET A 1 -44.27 -2.40 -13.80
CA MET A 1 -43.03 -3.15 -14.15
C MET A 1 -41.73 -2.33 -13.93
N ALA A 2 -41.66 -1.46 -12.92
CA ALA A 2 -40.48 -0.60 -12.66
C ALA A 2 -39.51 -1.16 -11.60
N HIS A 3 -39.97 -2.05 -10.72
CA HIS A 3 -39.21 -2.55 -9.56
C HIS A 3 -38.02 -3.46 -9.92
N ARG A 4 -38.12 -4.26 -11.00
CA ARG A 4 -37.02 -5.15 -11.46
C ARG A 4 -35.79 -4.41 -12.00
N ARG A 5 -35.92 -3.16 -12.48
CA ARG A 5 -34.81 -2.37 -13.04
C ARG A 5 -33.92 -1.76 -11.96
N GLY A 6 -34.50 -1.31 -10.84
CA GLY A 6 -33.75 -0.76 -9.70
C GLY A 6 -32.88 -1.82 -9.02
N ASN A 7 -33.39 -3.04 -8.87
CA ASN A 7 -32.66 -4.14 -8.23
C ASN A 7 -31.42 -4.54 -9.04
N ASN A 8 -31.52 -4.60 -10.37
CA ASN A 8 -30.41 -4.96 -11.25
C ASN A 8 -29.31 -3.89 -11.24
N ALA A 9 -29.69 -2.60 -11.19
CA ALA A 9 -28.72 -1.50 -11.13
C ALA A 9 -27.90 -1.54 -9.83
N ILE A 10 -28.54 -1.82 -8.68
CA ILE A 10 -27.86 -1.95 -7.38
C ILE A 10 -26.86 -3.11 -7.42
N ILE A 11 -27.25 -4.27 -7.97
CA ILE A 11 -26.36 -5.44 -8.08
C ILE A 11 -25.12 -5.11 -8.93
N VAL A 12 -25.29 -4.41 -10.05
CA VAL A 12 -24.16 -4.01 -10.91
C VAL A 12 -23.22 -3.05 -10.18
N VAL A 13 -23.75 -2.05 -9.48
CA VAL A 13 -22.91 -1.11 -8.71
C VAL A 13 -22.15 -1.82 -7.59
N MET A 14 -22.79 -2.75 -6.88
CA MET A 14 -22.11 -3.55 -5.86
C MET A 14 -21.02 -4.45 -6.45
N LEU A 15 -21.26 -5.08 -7.61
CA LEU A 15 -20.25 -5.88 -8.30
C LEU A 15 -19.04 -5.03 -8.73
N LEU A 16 -19.28 -3.85 -9.29
CA LEU A 16 -18.21 -2.91 -9.65
C LEU A 16 -17.41 -2.45 -8.44
N PHE A 17 -18.09 -2.17 -7.31
CA PHE A 17 -17.43 -1.81 -6.07
C PHE A 17 -16.59 -2.96 -5.50
N CYS A 18 -17.11 -4.18 -5.50
CA CYS A 18 -16.35 -5.36 -5.10
C CYS A 18 -15.12 -5.55 -6.01
N MET A 19 -15.28 -5.44 -7.33
CA MET A 19 -14.14 -5.51 -8.25
C MET A 19 -13.09 -4.44 -7.92
N LEU A 20 -13.51 -3.20 -7.68
CA LEU A 20 -12.62 -2.11 -7.29
C LEU A 20 -11.83 -2.48 -6.02
N VAL A 21 -12.52 -2.84 -4.93
CA VAL A 21 -11.88 -3.11 -3.64
C VAL A 21 -10.95 -4.33 -3.70
N PHE A 22 -11.30 -5.38 -4.44
CA PHE A 22 -10.49 -6.60 -4.52
C PHE A 22 -9.36 -6.55 -5.55
N HIS A 23 -9.38 -5.63 -6.51
CA HIS A 23 -8.33 -5.53 -7.54
C HIS A 23 -7.22 -4.52 -7.20
N PHE A 24 -7.38 -3.70 -6.16
CA PHE A 24 -6.30 -2.82 -5.70
C PHE A 24 -5.51 -3.47 -4.58
N GLU A 25 -4.20 -3.60 -4.78
CA GLU A 25 -3.26 -3.84 -3.69
C GLU A 25 -2.96 -2.51 -3.00
N ILE A 26 -3.27 -2.41 -1.70
CA ILE A 26 -2.83 -1.29 -0.88
C ILE A 26 -1.39 -1.56 -0.48
N THR A 27 -0.44 -0.89 -1.10
CA THR A 27 0.97 -1.00 -0.74
C THR A 27 1.29 -0.06 0.41
N HIS A 28 1.89 -0.58 1.48
CA HIS A 28 2.36 0.22 2.62
C HIS A 28 3.83 0.60 2.44
N ALA A 29 4.14 1.87 2.72
CA ALA A 29 5.52 2.34 2.81
C ALA A 29 6.19 1.81 4.09
N THR A 30 7.44 1.37 3.96
CA THR A 30 8.28 1.01 5.10
C THR A 30 9.11 2.23 5.52
N THR A 31 9.14 2.53 6.81
CA THR A 31 10.08 3.50 7.37
C THR A 31 11.33 2.77 7.84
N TYR A 32 12.49 3.22 7.37
CA TYR A 32 13.79 2.71 7.79
C TYR A 32 14.56 3.78 8.55
N ASP A 33 14.93 3.47 9.79
CA ASP A 33 15.82 4.32 10.59
C ASP A 33 17.27 4.15 10.11
N VAL A 34 17.84 5.24 9.61
CA VAL A 34 19.19 5.21 9.07
C VAL A 34 20.20 5.03 10.18
N GLY A 35 21.00 3.96 10.08
CA GLY A 35 21.95 3.57 11.11
C GLY A 35 21.33 2.95 12.37
N GLY A 36 20.00 2.77 12.41
CA GLY A 36 19.29 2.20 13.56
C GLY A 36 19.62 2.91 14.86
N ALA A 37 19.94 2.16 15.91
CA ALA A 37 20.25 2.73 17.23
C ALA A 37 21.51 3.64 17.24
N ALA A 38 22.43 3.48 16.29
CA ALA A 38 23.62 4.32 16.17
C ALA A 38 23.35 5.64 15.43
N GLY A 39 22.18 5.77 14.79
CA GLY A 39 21.77 6.93 14.02
C GLY A 39 22.68 7.25 12.82
N TRP A 40 22.52 8.46 12.29
CA TRP A 40 23.31 8.97 11.19
C TRP A 40 24.71 9.40 11.65
N ASN A 41 25.75 8.65 11.25
CA ASN A 41 27.15 8.96 11.54
C ASN A 41 28.07 8.52 10.38
N ILE A 42 29.38 8.82 10.47
CA ILE A 42 30.33 8.54 9.37
C ILE A 42 30.52 7.05 9.07
N ASN A 43 30.20 6.16 10.01
CA ASN A 43 30.31 4.72 9.87
C ASN A 43 28.98 4.07 9.44
N VAL A 44 27.98 4.86 9.06
CA VAL A 44 26.63 4.36 8.77
C VAL A 44 26.57 3.50 7.51
N SER A 45 27.57 3.55 6.61
CA SER A 45 27.55 2.96 5.24
C SER A 45 26.99 1.55 5.10
N ASN A 46 27.17 0.68 6.10
CA ASN A 46 26.73 -0.71 6.07
C ASN A 46 25.27 -0.92 6.49
N TRP A 47 24.55 0.15 6.86
CA TRP A 47 23.18 0.09 7.39
C TRP A 47 22.16 -0.46 6.37
N THR A 48 22.46 -0.37 5.08
CA THR A 48 21.60 -0.87 3.99
C THR A 48 21.69 -2.38 3.80
N SER A 49 22.66 -3.05 4.43
CA SER A 49 22.91 -4.48 4.26
C SER A 49 21.68 -5.31 4.64
N GLY A 50 21.22 -6.16 3.73
CA GLY A 50 20.06 -7.03 3.92
C GLY A 50 18.69 -6.35 3.83
N LYS A 51 18.63 -5.07 3.42
CA LYS A 51 17.35 -4.34 3.23
C LYS A 51 16.94 -4.30 1.76
N THR A 52 15.63 -4.42 1.53
CA THR A 52 15.04 -4.25 0.21
C THR A 52 14.17 -3.00 0.22
N PHE A 53 14.61 -1.96 -0.47
CA PHE A 53 13.86 -0.72 -0.59
C PHE A 53 12.85 -0.82 -1.73
N LYS A 54 11.66 -0.30 -1.49
CA LYS A 54 10.58 -0.16 -2.47
C LYS A 54 10.30 1.32 -2.70
N SER A 55 9.74 1.62 -3.87
CA SER A 55 9.25 2.97 -4.15
C SER A 55 8.19 3.36 -3.12
N GLY A 56 8.36 4.52 -2.50
CA GLY A 56 7.47 5.01 -1.45
C GLY A 56 7.98 4.77 -0.02
N ASP A 57 9.02 3.96 0.18
CA ASP A 57 9.66 3.82 1.49
C ASP A 57 10.31 5.13 1.95
N ILE A 58 10.38 5.32 3.27
CA ILE A 58 10.89 6.54 3.91
C ILE A 58 12.17 6.21 4.68
N LEU A 59 13.16 7.10 4.58
CA LEU A 59 14.40 7.02 5.36
C LEU A 59 14.38 8.10 6.45
N GLY A 60 14.52 7.69 7.70
CA GLY A 60 14.47 8.54 8.90
C GLY A 60 15.81 8.69 9.60
#